data_AF-A0A5C6FKA7-F1
#
_entry.id   AF-A0A5C6FKA7-F1
#
_cell.length_a   1.000
_cell.length_b   1.000
_cell.length_c   1.000
_cell.angle_alpha   90.00
_cell.angle_beta   90.00
_cell.angle_gamma   90.00
#
_symmetry.space_group_name_H-M   'P 1'
#
loop_
_entity.id
_entity.type
_entity.pdbx_description
1 polymer ?
#
loop_
_entity_poly.entity_id
_entity_poly.type
_entity_poly.pdbx_seq_one_letter_code
_entity_poly.pdbx_strand_id
1 'polypeptide(L)'
;MGMFLGQTFKAAIAAVMLFIFIGNTLIAHSAADQPEKNASVPRPQRMPTRHVPNFVQLHDRVFSGGLPENDEAFAELAALGIRTIISVDAALPDVDAAERQGLRYVHLPHGYDGIPTERSLELAQAVNQLPAPIYIHCHHGKHRSPAAAAVACLGAGLINKNQADQTLRIAGTGPQYRGLFASVADAHPLSDAALNQSGVAFPSIADVPAMAQLMVDLETRLSHLRRIAANDWEPPANHPDLDKDHQALLLMEAFVEADRIARQESLGDDFVEQLQRSIANAKELRQSVTRASLDRSAAATSLRRIEEISHDCRACHQQFRDVPSDH
;
A
#
# COMPACT_ATOMS: atom_id res chain seq x y z
N MET A 1 -15.62 -72.06 37.04
CA MET A 1 -15.82 -71.37 35.75
C MET A 1 -14.46 -70.77 35.36
N GLY A 2 -13.49 -71.45 34.71
CA GLY A 2 -13.52 -72.43 33.60
C GLY A 2 -13.70 -71.65 32.28
N MET A 3 -12.83 -71.63 31.26
CA MET A 3 -11.74 -72.48 30.71
C MET A 3 -10.79 -71.55 29.89
N PHE A 4 -9.46 -71.65 29.97
CA PHE A 4 -8.50 -72.53 29.27
C PHE A 4 -8.24 -72.25 27.75
N LEU A 5 -6.95 -72.42 27.38
CA LEU A 5 -6.25 -72.46 26.06
C LEU A 5 -5.50 -71.17 25.67
N GLY A 6 -4.17 -71.10 25.50
CA GLY A 6 -3.09 -72.09 25.56
C GLY A 6 -2.57 -72.55 24.19
N GLN A 7 -1.47 -71.91 23.72
CA GLN A 7 -0.35 -72.50 22.93
C GLN A 7 -0.72 -73.08 21.52
N THR A 8 0.11 -73.23 20.48
CA THR A 8 1.53 -73.04 20.15
C THR A 8 1.71 -73.31 18.63
N PHE A 9 2.56 -72.52 17.95
CA PHE A 9 3.69 -72.96 17.09
C PHE A 9 3.53 -73.81 15.78
N LYS A 10 4.32 -73.37 14.78
CA LYS A 10 5.10 -74.12 13.74
C LYS A 10 4.61 -74.11 12.29
N ALA A 11 5.33 -73.31 11.50
CA ALA A 11 5.52 -73.40 10.07
C ALA A 11 6.69 -74.34 9.72
N ALA A 12 6.57 -75.06 8.59
CA ALA A 12 7.64 -75.45 7.67
C ALA A 12 7.03 -76.14 6.44
N ILE A 13 7.77 -76.18 5.32
CA ILE A 13 7.54 -76.82 4.00
C ILE A 13 7.33 -75.76 2.90
N ALA A 14 7.96 -75.78 1.74
CA ALA A 14 9.18 -76.38 1.19
C ALA A 14 9.40 -75.69 -0.17
N ALA A 15 10.65 -75.54 -0.58
CA ALA A 15 11.05 -75.01 -1.88
C ALA A 15 10.77 -76.01 -3.01
N VAL A 16 10.46 -75.54 -4.22
CA VAL A 16 11.04 -76.01 -5.50
C VAL A 16 10.90 -74.90 -6.55
N MET A 17 12.02 -74.58 -7.21
CA MET A 17 12.14 -73.67 -8.36
C MET A 17 11.58 -74.27 -9.64
N LEU A 18 11.02 -73.45 -10.53
CA LEU A 18 11.33 -73.55 -11.97
C LEU A 18 11.07 -72.22 -12.70
N PHE A 19 12.12 -71.72 -13.34
CA PHE A 19 12.14 -70.54 -14.21
C PHE A 19 11.41 -70.83 -15.53
N ILE A 20 10.49 -69.94 -15.94
CA ILE A 20 10.18 -69.67 -17.34
C ILE A 20 10.05 -68.15 -17.53
N PHE A 21 11.00 -67.59 -18.27
CA PHE A 21 11.02 -66.22 -18.78
C PHE A 21 10.10 -66.13 -20.00
N ILE A 22 8.99 -65.39 -19.91
CA ILE A 22 8.29 -64.83 -21.07
C ILE A 22 7.91 -63.39 -20.70
N GLY A 23 8.42 -62.44 -21.49
CA GLY A 23 8.28 -61.01 -21.24
C GLY A 23 6.83 -60.54 -21.28
N ASN A 24 6.42 -59.86 -20.21
CA ASN A 24 5.17 -59.13 -20.17
C ASN A 24 5.45 -57.65 -20.39
N THR A 25 4.92 -57.15 -21.50
CA THR A 25 4.72 -55.76 -21.89
C THR A 25 4.17 -54.95 -20.72
N LEU A 26 4.93 -53.95 -20.27
CA LEU A 26 4.45 -52.90 -19.38
C LEU A 26 3.34 -52.13 -20.10
N ILE A 27 2.08 -52.40 -19.75
CA ILE A 27 0.97 -51.48 -20.01
C ILE A 27 1.17 -50.32 -19.04
N ALA A 28 1.92 -49.32 -19.48
CA ALA A 28 1.87 -48.00 -18.88
C ALA A 28 0.43 -47.50 -19.02
N HIS A 29 -0.31 -47.45 -17.91
CA HIS A 29 -1.47 -46.60 -17.81
C HIS A 29 -0.98 -45.16 -18.00
N SER A 30 -1.00 -44.69 -19.25
CA SER A 30 -1.02 -43.28 -19.54
C SER A 30 -2.32 -42.77 -18.94
N ALA A 31 -2.21 -42.23 -17.72
CA ALA A 31 -3.16 -41.24 -17.26
C ALA A 31 -3.13 -40.15 -18.34
N ALA A 32 -4.18 -40.14 -19.16
CA ALA A 32 -4.41 -39.09 -20.12
C ALA A 32 -4.44 -37.79 -19.34
N ASP A 33 -3.32 -37.07 -19.44
CA ASP A 33 -3.14 -35.70 -19.00
C ASP A 33 -4.22 -34.89 -19.70
N GLN A 34 -5.32 -34.64 -19.00
CA GLN A 34 -6.32 -33.68 -19.42
C GLN A 34 -5.58 -32.33 -19.40
N PRO A 35 -5.42 -31.64 -20.54
CA PRO A 35 -4.82 -30.33 -20.49
C PRO A 35 -5.81 -29.45 -19.71
N GLU A 36 -5.46 -29.13 -18.46
CA GLU A 36 -6.02 -27.97 -17.79
C GLU A 36 -5.87 -26.82 -18.79
N LYS A 37 -7.01 -26.30 -19.26
CA LYS A 37 -7.08 -25.02 -19.95
C LYS A 37 -6.66 -23.94 -18.95
N ASN A 38 -5.36 -23.87 -18.69
CA ASN A 38 -4.69 -22.73 -18.13
C ASN A 38 -4.67 -21.67 -19.25
N ALA A 39 -5.82 -21.02 -19.46
CA ALA A 39 -5.81 -19.69 -20.02
C ALA A 39 -4.90 -18.90 -19.08
N SER A 40 -3.69 -18.58 -19.55
CA SER A 40 -2.66 -17.94 -18.76
C SER A 40 -3.24 -16.64 -18.21
N VAL A 41 -3.65 -16.63 -16.94
CA VAL A 41 -4.12 -15.41 -16.31
C VAL A 41 -2.96 -14.42 -16.40
N PRO A 42 -3.14 -13.23 -17.02
CA PRO A 42 -2.06 -12.28 -17.22
C PRO A 42 -1.34 -12.01 -15.89
N ARG A 43 -0.01 -12.13 -15.91
CA ARG A 43 0.78 -11.84 -14.71
C ARG A 43 0.80 -10.34 -14.47
N PRO A 44 0.76 -9.88 -13.20
CA PRO A 44 0.97 -8.48 -12.89
C PRO A 44 2.26 -7.98 -13.53
N GLN A 45 2.22 -6.77 -14.08
CA GLN A 45 3.36 -6.19 -14.79
C GLN A 45 3.41 -4.69 -14.61
N ARG A 46 4.63 -4.14 -14.55
CA ARG A 46 4.84 -2.70 -14.61
C ARG A 46 4.72 -2.25 -16.07
N MET A 47 3.93 -1.22 -16.32
CA MET A 47 3.80 -0.64 -17.65
C MET A 47 4.50 0.72 -17.70
N PRO A 48 5.06 1.09 -18.86
CA PRO A 48 5.71 2.38 -19.01
C PRO A 48 4.67 3.50 -19.08
N THR A 49 4.94 4.57 -18.35
CA THR A 49 4.16 5.81 -18.28
C THR A 49 5.16 6.97 -18.21
N ARG A 50 4.75 8.15 -18.66
CA ARG A 50 5.58 9.36 -18.70
C ARG A 50 5.41 10.21 -17.45
N HIS A 51 4.18 10.32 -16.97
CA HIS A 51 3.76 11.24 -15.91
C HIS A 51 3.21 10.50 -14.68
N VAL A 52 2.74 9.27 -14.85
CA VAL A 52 2.20 8.48 -13.73
C VAL A 52 3.28 7.58 -13.10
N PRO A 53 3.65 7.74 -11.83
CA PRO A 53 4.68 6.93 -11.22
C PRO A 53 4.20 5.50 -10.86
N ASN A 54 5.09 4.53 -11.01
CA ASN A 54 4.90 3.13 -10.57
C ASN A 54 3.63 2.45 -11.08
N PHE A 55 3.26 2.69 -12.35
CA PHE A 55 2.04 2.15 -12.94
C PHE A 55 2.15 0.62 -13.16
N VAL A 56 1.36 -0.14 -12.42
CA VAL A 56 1.34 -1.61 -12.42
C VAL A 56 -0.05 -2.10 -12.82
N GLN A 57 -0.12 -2.93 -13.85
CA GLN A 57 -1.33 -3.64 -14.23
C GLN A 57 -1.42 -4.93 -13.42
N LEU A 58 -2.51 -5.15 -12.68
CA LEU A 58 -2.78 -6.40 -11.96
C LEU A 58 -3.71 -7.31 -12.76
N HIS A 59 -4.67 -6.69 -13.44
CA HIS A 59 -5.72 -7.30 -14.23
C HIS A 59 -6.10 -6.33 -15.37
N ASP A 60 -6.73 -6.80 -16.45
CA ASP A 60 -7.14 -5.94 -17.59
C ASP A 60 -8.02 -4.75 -17.19
N ARG A 61 -8.68 -4.85 -16.04
CA ARG A 61 -9.58 -3.84 -15.49
C ARG A 61 -8.99 -3.03 -14.34
N VAL A 62 -7.87 -3.46 -13.73
CA VAL A 62 -7.38 -2.87 -12.47
C VAL A 62 -5.88 -2.64 -12.53
N PHE A 63 -5.51 -1.39 -12.26
CA PHE A 63 -4.17 -0.85 -12.25
C PHE A 63 -3.88 -0.23 -10.89
N SER A 64 -2.62 -0.25 -10.46
CA SER A 64 -2.15 0.48 -9.29
C SER A 64 -0.99 1.41 -9.64
N GLY A 65 -0.77 2.45 -8.85
CA GLY A 65 0.39 3.32 -9.00
C GLY A 65 0.39 4.47 -8.00
N GLY A 66 1.17 5.52 -8.28
CA GLY A 66 1.29 6.70 -7.45
C GLY A 66 0.40 7.87 -7.88
N LEU A 67 0.50 8.97 -7.14
CA LEU A 67 -0.33 10.16 -7.30
C LEU A 67 -0.18 10.73 -8.72
N PRO A 68 -1.29 10.98 -9.46
CA PRO A 68 -1.25 11.85 -10.62
C PRO A 68 -1.04 13.30 -10.15
N GLU A 69 0.20 13.80 -10.27
CA GLU A 69 0.61 15.08 -9.68
C GLU A 69 0.14 16.33 -10.45
N ASN A 70 -0.21 16.19 -11.73
CA ASN A 70 -0.53 17.31 -12.62
C ASN A 70 -1.54 16.92 -13.71
N ASP A 71 -2.01 17.92 -14.44
CA ASP A 71 -2.97 17.75 -15.55
C ASP A 71 -2.46 16.76 -16.61
N GLU A 72 -1.15 16.73 -16.89
CA GLU A 72 -0.54 15.76 -17.83
C GLU A 72 -0.67 14.31 -17.34
N ALA A 73 -0.52 14.07 -16.03
CA ALA A 73 -0.71 12.75 -15.43
C ALA A 73 -2.17 12.30 -15.51
N PHE A 74 -3.13 13.19 -15.25
CA PHE A 74 -4.55 12.87 -15.44
C PHE A 74 -4.89 12.62 -16.91
N ALA A 75 -4.37 13.43 -17.83
CA ALA A 75 -4.55 13.24 -19.26
C ALA A 75 -3.94 11.91 -19.75
N GLU A 76 -2.78 11.51 -19.23
CA GLU A 76 -2.16 10.21 -19.53
C GLU A 76 -3.05 9.05 -19.05
N LEU A 77 -3.61 9.11 -17.84
CA LEU A 77 -4.56 8.09 -17.36
C LEU A 77 -5.79 7.98 -18.26
N ALA A 78 -6.38 9.11 -18.68
CA ALA A 78 -7.50 9.12 -19.61
C ALA A 78 -7.13 8.53 -20.98
N ALA A 79 -5.94 8.86 -21.51
CA ALA A 79 -5.43 8.33 -22.77
C ALA A 79 -5.16 6.81 -22.71
N LEU A 80 -4.78 6.29 -21.54
CA LEU A 80 -4.67 4.85 -21.24
C LEU A 80 -6.04 4.17 -21.09
N GLY A 81 -7.13 4.92 -21.18
CA GLY A 81 -8.50 4.43 -21.11
C GLY A 81 -9.04 4.27 -19.70
N ILE A 82 -8.31 4.69 -18.66
CA ILE A 82 -8.81 4.71 -17.29
C ILE A 82 -10.13 5.51 -17.23
N ARG A 83 -11.10 4.99 -16.48
CA ARG A 83 -12.41 5.64 -16.28
C ARG A 83 -12.62 6.09 -14.84
N THR A 84 -12.04 5.37 -13.89
CA THR A 84 -12.15 5.66 -12.46
C THR A 84 -10.78 5.66 -11.80
N ILE A 85 -10.50 6.69 -11.02
CA ILE A 85 -9.36 6.79 -10.11
C ILE A 85 -9.87 6.54 -8.68
N ILE A 86 -9.15 5.74 -7.91
CA ILE A 86 -9.39 5.53 -6.48
C ILE A 86 -8.13 5.95 -5.71
N SER A 87 -8.22 7.03 -4.95
CA SER A 87 -7.19 7.37 -3.96
C SER A 87 -7.39 6.53 -2.71
N VAL A 88 -6.31 5.90 -2.24
CA VAL A 88 -6.24 5.25 -0.92
C VAL A 88 -5.28 5.99 0.03
N ASP A 89 -4.83 7.19 -0.38
CA ASP A 89 -4.05 8.07 0.49
C ASP A 89 -4.96 8.92 1.38
N ALA A 90 -4.39 9.49 2.44
CA ALA A 90 -5.07 10.48 3.28
C ALA A 90 -5.08 11.88 2.63
N ALA A 91 -4.22 12.12 1.64
CA ALA A 91 -4.18 13.39 0.92
C ALA A 91 -5.47 13.62 0.13
N LEU A 92 -5.98 14.86 0.18
CA LEU A 92 -7.18 15.25 -0.55
C LEU A 92 -7.00 15.05 -2.06
N PRO A 93 -7.90 14.32 -2.72
CA PRO A 93 -7.90 14.18 -4.18
C PRO A 93 -8.14 15.51 -4.90
N ASP A 94 -7.43 15.74 -6.01
CA ASP A 94 -7.77 16.80 -6.97
C ASP A 94 -8.91 16.34 -7.89
N VAL A 95 -10.14 16.45 -7.38
CA VAL A 95 -11.36 16.02 -8.07
C VAL A 95 -11.59 16.84 -9.34
N ASP A 96 -11.37 18.15 -9.27
CA ASP A 96 -11.57 19.05 -10.41
C ASP A 96 -10.63 18.70 -11.58
N ALA A 97 -9.36 18.37 -11.31
CA ALA A 97 -8.44 17.94 -12.35
C ALA A 97 -8.85 16.62 -13.02
N ALA A 98 -9.31 15.65 -12.25
CA ALA A 98 -9.83 14.40 -12.79
C ALA A 98 -11.08 14.63 -13.65
N GLU A 99 -12.02 15.45 -13.18
CA GLU A 99 -13.27 15.74 -13.89
C GLU A 99 -13.03 16.47 -15.22
N ARG A 100 -12.05 17.39 -15.27
CA ARG A 100 -11.62 18.04 -16.53
C ARG A 100 -11.17 17.03 -17.60
N GLN A 101 -10.67 15.86 -17.19
CA GLN A 101 -10.27 14.76 -18.08
C GLN A 101 -11.36 13.70 -18.26
N GLY A 102 -12.56 13.92 -17.72
CA GLY A 102 -13.68 12.96 -17.79
C GLY A 102 -13.47 11.71 -16.93
N LEU A 103 -12.63 11.80 -15.90
CA LEU A 103 -12.33 10.71 -14.98
C LEU A 103 -13.19 10.83 -13.73
N ARG A 104 -13.77 9.72 -13.28
CA ARG A 104 -14.42 9.65 -11.97
C ARG A 104 -13.33 9.51 -10.89
N TYR A 105 -13.39 10.31 -9.83
CA TYR A 105 -12.49 10.18 -8.68
C TYR A 105 -13.24 9.69 -7.45
N VAL A 106 -12.71 8.66 -6.80
CA VAL A 106 -13.19 8.07 -5.55
C VAL A 106 -12.09 8.12 -4.50
N HIS A 107 -12.46 8.33 -3.23
CA HIS A 107 -11.54 8.43 -2.10
C HIS A 107 -11.87 7.36 -1.06
N LEU A 108 -10.99 6.37 -0.92
CA LEU A 108 -11.10 5.24 0.01
C LEU A 108 -9.79 5.06 0.80
N PRO A 109 -9.44 6.01 1.69
CA PRO A 109 -8.18 5.99 2.44
C PRO A 109 -8.02 4.77 3.37
N HIS A 110 -6.80 4.28 3.54
CA HIS A 110 -6.47 3.33 4.61
C HIS A 110 -5.04 3.54 5.12
N GLY A 111 -4.74 2.98 6.29
CA GLY A 111 -3.43 3.08 6.94
C GLY A 111 -2.40 2.09 6.42
N TYR A 112 -1.19 2.13 7.01
CA TYR A 112 -0.10 1.17 6.74
C TYR A 112 -0.17 -0.07 7.64
N ASP A 113 -0.94 0.04 8.72
CA ASP A 113 -1.27 -0.97 9.73
C ASP A 113 -2.28 -2.02 9.24
N GLY A 114 -3.01 -1.74 8.16
CA GLY A 114 -3.86 -2.71 7.50
C GLY A 114 -4.95 -2.07 6.64
N ILE A 115 -5.72 -2.93 5.99
CA ILE A 115 -6.94 -2.57 5.27
C ILE A 115 -8.12 -3.17 6.05
N PRO A 116 -8.95 -2.35 6.72
CA PRO A 116 -10.10 -2.84 7.47
C PRO A 116 -11.05 -3.68 6.61
N THR A 117 -11.79 -4.60 7.22
CA THR A 117 -12.72 -5.49 6.51
C THR A 117 -13.77 -4.73 5.70
N GLU A 118 -14.33 -3.66 6.28
CA GLU A 118 -15.28 -2.77 5.58
C GLU A 118 -14.62 -2.12 4.36
N ARG A 119 -13.42 -1.56 4.52
CA ARG A 119 -12.66 -0.96 3.42
C ARG A 119 -12.27 -1.97 2.34
N SER A 120 -11.99 -3.22 2.73
CA SER A 120 -11.72 -4.32 1.81
C SER A 120 -12.95 -4.67 0.96
N LEU A 121 -14.14 -4.68 1.58
CA LEU A 121 -15.42 -4.86 0.90
C LEU A 121 -15.69 -3.70 -0.08
N GLU A 122 -15.55 -2.45 0.37
CA GLU A 122 -15.75 -1.26 -0.46
C GLU A 122 -14.82 -1.26 -1.67
N LEU A 123 -13.55 -1.61 -1.49
CA LEU A 123 -12.57 -1.71 -2.58
C LEU A 123 -12.94 -2.81 -3.58
N ALA A 124 -13.36 -3.98 -3.09
CA ALA A 124 -13.80 -5.08 -3.95
C ALA A 124 -15.08 -4.73 -4.74
N GLN A 125 -16.03 -4.06 -4.09
CA GLN A 125 -17.24 -3.52 -4.74
C GLN A 125 -16.89 -2.44 -5.75
N ALA A 126 -15.94 -1.56 -5.44
CA ALA A 126 -15.49 -0.52 -6.37
C ALA A 126 -14.94 -1.14 -7.66
N VAL A 127 -14.07 -2.15 -7.56
CA VAL A 127 -13.50 -2.80 -8.76
C VAL A 127 -14.51 -3.66 -9.54
N ASN A 128 -15.56 -4.13 -8.86
CA ASN A 128 -16.66 -4.87 -9.46
C ASN A 128 -17.67 -3.96 -10.19
N GLN A 129 -18.08 -2.85 -9.55
CA GLN A 129 -19.24 -2.06 -9.95
C GLN A 129 -18.91 -0.79 -10.74
N LEU A 130 -17.74 -0.18 -10.53
CA LEU A 130 -17.42 1.12 -11.13
C LEU A 130 -16.99 1.00 -12.60
N PRO A 131 -17.12 2.09 -13.39
CA PRO A 131 -16.59 2.13 -14.75
C PRO A 131 -15.10 1.78 -14.77
N ALA A 132 -14.76 0.74 -15.53
CA ALA A 132 -13.39 0.26 -15.71
C ALA A 132 -12.84 0.68 -17.08
N PRO A 133 -11.51 0.67 -17.28
CA PRO A 133 -10.44 0.38 -16.31
C PRO A 133 -10.33 1.32 -15.10
N ILE A 134 -9.87 0.76 -13.96
CA ILE A 134 -9.76 1.43 -12.66
C ILE A 134 -8.29 1.56 -12.29
N TYR A 135 -7.90 2.76 -11.83
CA TYR A 135 -6.57 3.07 -11.34
C TYR A 135 -6.60 3.38 -9.84
N ILE A 136 -5.95 2.57 -9.03
CA ILE A 136 -5.87 2.73 -7.57
C ILE A 136 -4.51 3.32 -7.20
N HIS A 137 -4.48 4.45 -6.51
CA HIS A 137 -3.22 5.09 -6.16
C HIS A 137 -3.09 5.50 -4.70
N CYS A 138 -1.84 5.64 -4.28
CA CYS A 138 -1.45 6.36 -3.07
C CYS A 138 -0.38 7.37 -3.48
N HIS A 139 0.39 7.93 -2.55
CA HIS A 139 1.40 8.94 -2.88
C HIS A 139 2.46 8.42 -3.87
N HIS A 140 3.28 7.43 -3.46
CA HIS A 140 4.36 6.89 -4.30
C HIS A 140 4.00 5.65 -5.12
N GLY A 141 2.83 5.07 -4.86
CA GLY A 141 2.36 3.87 -5.54
C GLY A 141 3.03 2.56 -5.17
N LYS A 142 3.83 2.53 -4.10
CA LYS A 142 4.65 1.35 -3.75
C LYS A 142 4.05 0.47 -2.67
N HIS A 143 3.14 1.00 -1.85
CA HIS A 143 2.76 0.38 -0.58
C HIS A 143 1.24 0.23 -0.48
N ARG A 144 0.54 1.29 -0.09
CA ARG A 144 -0.92 1.27 0.11
C ARG A 144 -1.68 0.89 -1.16
N SER A 145 -1.40 1.52 -2.31
CA SER A 145 -2.13 1.22 -3.55
C SER A 145 -1.96 -0.19 -4.11
N PRO A 146 -0.77 -0.80 -4.20
CA PRO A 146 -0.68 -2.19 -4.66
C PRO A 146 -1.33 -3.17 -3.66
N ALA A 147 -1.30 -2.88 -2.35
CA ALA A 147 -2.01 -3.68 -1.35
C ALA A 147 -3.53 -3.56 -1.50
N ALA A 148 -4.06 -2.34 -1.61
CA ALA A 148 -5.48 -2.10 -1.86
C ALA A 148 -5.95 -2.75 -3.16
N ALA A 149 -5.20 -2.60 -4.25
CA ALA A 149 -5.53 -3.21 -5.53
C ALA A 149 -5.50 -4.74 -5.46
N ALA A 150 -4.53 -5.33 -4.75
CA ALA A 150 -4.47 -6.76 -4.53
C ALA A 150 -5.66 -7.26 -3.70
N VAL A 151 -6.00 -6.61 -2.58
CA VAL A 151 -7.16 -6.94 -1.75
C VAL A 151 -8.46 -6.82 -2.54
N ALA A 152 -8.64 -5.73 -3.27
CA ALA A 152 -9.82 -5.50 -4.12
C ALA A 152 -9.99 -6.61 -5.16
N CYS A 153 -8.90 -6.94 -5.88
CA CYS A 153 -8.94 -7.95 -6.94
C CYS A 153 -9.11 -9.37 -6.38
N LEU A 154 -8.52 -9.70 -5.23
CA LEU A 154 -8.76 -10.97 -4.55
C LEU A 154 -10.22 -11.08 -4.11
N GLY A 155 -10.76 -10.03 -3.48
CA GLY A 155 -12.15 -9.97 -3.05
C GLY A 155 -13.14 -10.10 -4.21
N ALA A 156 -12.84 -9.48 -5.36
CA ALA A 156 -13.65 -9.58 -6.57
C ALA A 156 -13.38 -10.85 -7.42
N GLY A 157 -12.49 -11.75 -6.97
CA GLY A 157 -12.15 -12.96 -7.71
C GLY A 157 -11.41 -12.74 -9.04
N LEU A 158 -10.80 -11.57 -9.24
CA LEU A 158 -10.11 -11.17 -10.49
C LEU A 158 -8.69 -11.72 -10.60
N ILE A 159 -8.03 -11.96 -9.46
CA ILE A 159 -6.68 -12.50 -9.38
C ILE A 159 -6.57 -13.57 -8.30
N ASN A 160 -5.52 -14.38 -8.35
CA ASN A 160 -5.17 -15.31 -7.29
C ASN A 160 -4.10 -14.75 -6.33
N LYS A 161 -3.84 -15.47 -5.24
CA LYS A 161 -2.86 -15.10 -4.21
C LYS A 161 -1.44 -14.90 -4.75
N ASN A 162 -1.02 -15.75 -5.70
CA ASN A 162 0.32 -15.62 -6.28
C ASN A 162 0.47 -14.29 -7.05
N GLN A 163 -0.55 -13.88 -7.81
CA GLN A 163 -0.57 -12.60 -8.50
C GLN A 163 -0.64 -11.42 -7.53
N ALA A 164 -1.41 -11.53 -6.44
CA ALA A 164 -1.43 -10.53 -5.39
C ALA A 164 -0.02 -10.30 -4.79
N ASP A 165 0.68 -11.38 -4.43
CA ASP A 165 2.05 -11.31 -3.92
C ASP A 165 3.04 -10.76 -4.96
N GLN A 166 2.88 -11.13 -6.23
CA GLN A 166 3.69 -10.59 -7.32
C GLN A 166 3.49 -9.08 -7.49
N THR A 167 2.26 -8.60 -7.32
CA THR A 167 1.94 -7.18 -7.39
C THR A 167 2.71 -6.39 -6.35
N LEU A 168 2.69 -6.82 -5.08
CA LEU A 168 3.45 -6.16 -4.00
C LEU A 168 4.95 -6.11 -4.32
N ARG A 169 5.52 -7.23 -4.81
CA ARG A 169 6.93 -7.29 -5.20
C ARG A 169 7.27 -6.35 -6.36
N ILE A 170 6.47 -6.36 -7.42
CA ILE A 170 6.68 -5.53 -8.62
C ILE A 170 6.52 -4.04 -8.29
N ALA A 171 5.56 -3.70 -7.44
CA ALA A 171 5.36 -2.33 -6.99
C ALA A 171 6.47 -1.84 -6.03
N GLY A 172 7.21 -2.76 -5.40
CA GLY A 172 8.29 -2.45 -4.47
C GLY A 172 7.77 -2.19 -3.04
N THR A 173 6.77 -2.95 -2.61
CA THR A 173 6.27 -2.88 -1.23
C THR A 173 7.35 -3.31 -0.24
N GLY A 174 7.72 -2.42 0.69
CA GLY A 174 8.78 -2.67 1.66
C GLY A 174 8.33 -3.64 2.76
N PRO A 175 9.18 -4.60 3.20
CA PRO A 175 8.80 -5.66 4.13
C PRO A 175 8.40 -5.16 5.53
N GLN A 176 8.75 -3.92 5.88
CA GLN A 176 8.36 -3.31 7.14
C GLN A 176 6.86 -3.03 7.25
N TYR A 177 6.14 -2.92 6.14
CA TYR A 177 4.69 -2.65 6.12
C TYR A 177 3.87 -3.92 6.37
N ARG A 178 4.04 -4.50 7.55
CA ARG A 178 3.50 -5.82 7.91
C ARG A 178 1.98 -5.87 7.82
N GLY A 179 1.30 -4.78 8.21
CA GLY A 179 -0.15 -4.66 8.10
C GLY A 179 -0.68 -4.86 6.68
N LEU A 180 -0.02 -4.23 5.69
CA LEU A 180 -0.39 -4.37 4.28
C LEU A 180 -0.21 -5.81 3.77
N PHE A 181 0.88 -6.48 4.15
CA PHE A 181 1.09 -7.89 3.79
C PHE A 181 0.05 -8.80 4.45
N ALA A 182 -0.31 -8.55 5.71
CA ALA A 182 -1.35 -9.31 6.41
C ALA A 182 -2.70 -9.16 5.70
N SER A 183 -3.12 -7.93 5.36
CA SER A 183 -4.38 -7.70 4.64
C SER A 183 -4.45 -8.43 3.30
N VAL A 184 -3.36 -8.45 2.53
CA VAL A 184 -3.30 -9.22 1.27
C VAL A 184 -3.31 -10.73 1.53
N ALA A 185 -2.64 -11.21 2.58
CA ALA A 185 -2.62 -12.61 2.98
C ALA A 185 -4.00 -13.12 3.45
N ASP A 186 -4.80 -12.27 4.08
CA ASP A 186 -6.11 -12.63 4.63
C ASP A 186 -7.28 -12.45 3.64
N ALA A 187 -7.11 -11.59 2.62
CA ALA A 187 -8.15 -11.31 1.63
C ALA A 187 -8.57 -12.55 0.83
N HIS A 188 -9.87 -12.80 0.69
CA HIS A 188 -10.39 -13.97 -0.05
C HIS A 188 -11.58 -13.54 -0.92
N PRO A 189 -11.92 -14.32 -1.96
CA PRO A 189 -13.07 -14.01 -2.80
C PRO A 189 -14.35 -13.84 -1.97
N LEU A 190 -15.05 -12.74 -2.23
CA LEU A 190 -16.33 -12.41 -1.63
C LEU A 190 -17.46 -13.04 -2.44
N SER A 191 -18.63 -13.18 -1.84
CA SER A 191 -19.82 -13.67 -2.55
C SER A 191 -20.34 -12.63 -3.54
N ASP A 192 -20.98 -13.09 -4.62
CA ASP A 192 -21.65 -12.20 -5.59
C ASP A 192 -22.67 -11.28 -4.92
N ALA A 193 -23.35 -11.76 -3.87
CA ALA A 193 -24.30 -10.95 -3.11
C ALA A 193 -23.60 -9.78 -2.40
N ALA A 194 -22.42 -10.00 -1.82
CA ALA A 194 -21.63 -8.93 -1.20
C ALA A 194 -21.08 -7.95 -2.25
N LEU A 195 -20.58 -8.47 -3.37
CA LEU A 195 -20.03 -7.65 -4.46
C LEU A 195 -21.06 -6.80 -5.18
N ASN A 196 -22.33 -7.21 -5.20
CA ASN A 196 -23.44 -6.50 -5.87
C ASN A 196 -24.37 -5.80 -4.88
N GLN A 197 -24.01 -5.73 -3.60
CA GLN A 197 -24.79 -5.00 -2.62
C GLN A 197 -24.89 -3.52 -3.02
N SER A 198 -26.12 -3.03 -3.13
CA SER A 198 -26.42 -1.63 -3.42
C SER A 198 -26.31 -0.78 -2.15
N GLY A 199 -26.00 0.52 -2.33
CA GLY A 199 -25.97 1.49 -1.23
C GLY A 199 -24.58 1.81 -0.68
N VAL A 200 -23.53 1.22 -1.24
CA VAL A 200 -22.13 1.58 -0.92
C VAL A 200 -21.83 2.94 -1.52
N ALA A 201 -21.39 3.88 -0.68
CA ALA A 201 -20.98 5.19 -1.12
C ALA A 201 -19.55 5.14 -1.66
N PHE A 202 -19.33 5.76 -2.82
CA PHE A 202 -17.99 5.98 -3.37
C PHE A 202 -17.73 7.49 -3.44
N PRO A 203 -17.47 8.14 -2.28
CA PRO A 203 -17.32 9.58 -2.22
C PRO A 203 -16.06 10.02 -2.98
N SER A 204 -16.09 11.21 -3.58
CA SER A 204 -14.89 11.82 -4.19
C SER A 204 -13.93 12.40 -3.13
N ILE A 205 -14.45 12.68 -1.93
CA ILE A 205 -13.69 13.09 -0.74
C ILE A 205 -14.28 12.36 0.48
N ALA A 206 -13.48 11.51 1.12
CA ALA A 206 -13.82 10.86 2.38
C ALA A 206 -13.34 11.69 3.58
N ASP A 207 -13.99 11.48 4.72
CA ASP A 207 -13.48 11.95 6.02
C ASP A 207 -12.24 11.16 6.41
N VAL A 208 -11.19 11.87 6.82
CA VAL A 208 -9.89 11.32 7.18
C VAL A 208 -9.58 11.68 8.65
N PRO A 209 -9.00 10.77 9.45
CA PRO A 209 -8.58 11.10 10.81
C PRO A 209 -7.64 12.31 10.84
N ALA A 210 -7.83 13.19 11.82
CA ALA A 210 -7.08 14.46 11.93
C ALA A 210 -5.56 14.24 11.98
N MET A 211 -5.10 13.21 12.72
CA MET A 211 -3.69 12.84 12.77
C MET A 211 -3.14 12.47 11.38
N ALA A 212 -3.90 11.71 10.58
CA ALA A 212 -3.46 11.31 9.24
C ALA A 212 -3.36 12.51 8.29
N GLN A 213 -4.29 13.48 8.38
CA GLN A 213 -4.21 14.72 7.63
C GLN A 213 -2.96 15.55 8.02
N LEU A 214 -2.65 15.66 9.32
CA LEU A 214 -1.44 16.34 9.77
C LEU A 214 -0.16 15.66 9.28
N MET A 215 -0.14 14.33 9.18
CA MET A 215 1.01 13.61 8.63
C MET A 215 1.26 13.95 7.15
N VAL A 216 0.19 14.16 6.37
CA VAL A 216 0.28 14.64 4.98
C VAL A 216 0.85 16.07 4.95
N ASP A 217 0.36 16.93 5.83
CA ASP A 217 0.83 18.31 5.92
C ASP A 217 2.31 18.37 6.31
N LEU A 218 2.73 17.60 7.31
CA LEU A 218 4.13 17.51 7.76
C LEU A 218 5.08 17.08 6.63
N GLU A 219 4.74 16.02 5.89
CA GLU A 219 5.55 15.56 4.75
C GLU A 219 5.62 16.63 3.65
N THR A 220 4.49 17.30 3.38
CA THR A 220 4.43 18.40 2.40
C THR A 220 5.38 19.54 2.79
N ARG A 221 5.36 19.98 4.07
CA ARG A 221 6.26 21.05 4.54
C ARG A 221 7.72 20.62 4.49
N LEU A 222 8.04 19.38 4.88
CA LEU A 222 9.41 18.85 4.76
C LEU A 222 9.89 18.81 3.31
N SER A 223 9.04 18.37 2.37
CA SER A 223 9.34 18.35 0.95
C SER A 223 9.62 19.76 0.42
N HIS A 224 8.78 20.74 0.76
CA HIS A 224 9.00 22.14 0.39
C HIS A 224 10.32 22.68 0.96
N LEU A 225 10.61 22.43 2.24
CA LEU A 225 11.86 22.86 2.87
C LEU A 225 13.08 22.25 2.20
N ARG A 226 13.05 20.97 1.83
CA ARG A 226 14.12 20.33 1.06
C ARG A 226 14.29 20.96 -0.32
N ARG A 227 13.18 21.29 -0.99
CA ARG A 227 13.20 21.95 -2.30
C ARG A 227 13.80 23.35 -2.23
N ILE A 228 13.44 24.12 -1.22
CA ILE A 228 14.02 25.44 -0.95
C ILE A 228 15.51 25.30 -0.61
N ALA A 229 15.88 24.33 0.22
CA ALA A 229 17.28 24.07 0.56
C ALA A 229 18.14 23.66 -0.66
N ALA A 230 17.56 22.88 -1.59
CA ALA A 230 18.19 22.54 -2.86
C ALA A 230 18.35 23.73 -3.83
N ASN A 231 17.67 24.84 -3.53
CA ASN A 231 17.75 26.11 -4.25
C ASN A 231 18.38 27.20 -3.37
N ASP A 232 19.44 26.84 -2.63
CA ASP A 232 20.22 27.74 -1.78
C ASP A 232 19.39 28.52 -0.74
N TRP A 233 18.32 27.91 -0.25
CA TRP A 233 17.37 28.53 0.69
C TRP A 233 16.64 29.75 0.15
N GLU A 234 16.45 29.80 -1.17
CA GLU A 234 15.65 30.80 -1.88
C GLU A 234 14.42 30.14 -2.54
N PRO A 235 13.31 30.87 -2.75
CA PRO A 235 12.13 30.34 -3.43
C PRO A 235 12.47 29.84 -4.84
N PRO A 236 12.07 28.61 -5.23
CA PRO A 236 12.24 28.13 -6.60
C PRO A 236 11.47 28.99 -7.61
N ALA A 237 12.04 29.22 -8.80
CA ALA A 237 11.42 30.09 -9.81
C ALA A 237 10.00 29.66 -10.24
N ASN A 238 9.70 28.37 -10.21
CA ASN A 238 8.38 27.83 -10.53
C ASN A 238 7.41 27.76 -9.34
N HIS A 239 7.87 28.10 -8.13
CA HIS A 239 7.03 28.27 -6.93
C HIS A 239 7.56 29.45 -6.10
N PRO A 240 7.35 30.69 -6.58
CA PRO A 240 7.84 31.88 -5.90
C PRO A 240 7.15 32.12 -4.53
N ASP A 241 6.06 31.42 -4.25
CA ASP A 241 5.30 31.42 -3.01
C ASP A 241 5.94 30.58 -1.89
N LEU A 242 6.91 29.72 -2.21
CA LEU A 242 7.58 28.88 -1.23
C LEU A 242 8.60 29.68 -0.40
N ASP A 243 8.14 30.18 0.74
CA ASP A 243 8.96 30.87 1.74
C ASP A 243 9.45 29.92 2.85
N LYS A 244 10.75 29.95 3.14
CA LYS A 244 11.39 29.02 4.10
C LYS A 244 10.95 29.25 5.55
N ASP A 245 10.77 30.50 5.96
CA ASP A 245 10.37 30.86 7.32
C ASP A 245 8.92 30.43 7.57
N HIS A 246 8.06 30.63 6.57
CA HIS A 246 6.67 30.19 6.60
C HIS A 246 6.55 28.66 6.61
N GLN A 247 7.27 27.93 5.75
CA GLN A 247 7.22 26.46 5.76
C GLN A 247 7.73 25.87 7.08
N ALA A 248 8.79 26.44 7.67
CA ALA A 248 9.30 25.98 8.97
C ALA A 248 8.36 26.29 10.14
N LEU A 249 7.65 27.44 10.09
CA LEU A 249 6.61 27.76 11.07
C LEU A 249 5.47 26.75 11.00
N LEU A 250 4.91 26.51 9.80
CA LEU A 250 3.81 25.56 9.62
C LEU A 250 4.20 24.14 10.02
N LEU A 251 5.45 23.72 9.75
CA LEU A 251 5.95 22.41 10.19
C LEU A 251 5.93 22.29 11.72
N MET A 252 6.42 23.32 12.43
CA MET A 252 6.42 23.33 13.89
C MET A 252 5.00 23.33 14.46
N GLU A 253 4.10 24.13 13.90
CA GLU A 253 2.70 24.20 14.33
C GLU A 253 1.97 22.87 14.12
N ALA A 254 2.21 22.19 12.99
CA ALA A 254 1.65 20.87 12.73
C ALA A 254 2.12 19.81 13.75
N PHE A 255 3.39 19.84 14.19
CA PHE A 255 3.85 18.95 15.26
C PHE A 255 3.22 19.28 16.62
N VAL A 256 3.02 20.56 16.94
CA VAL A 256 2.33 20.98 18.17
C VAL A 256 0.88 20.49 18.15
N GLU A 257 0.20 20.60 17.01
CA GLU A 257 -1.16 20.11 16.86
C GLU A 257 -1.23 18.58 16.93
N ALA A 258 -0.23 17.87 16.39
CA ALA A 258 -0.12 16.43 16.53
C ALA A 258 0.04 16.02 18.02
N ASP A 259 0.85 16.73 18.82
CA ASP A 259 0.97 16.48 20.27
C ASP A 259 -0.36 16.72 20.99
N ARG A 260 -1.10 17.77 20.60
CA ARG A 260 -2.43 18.07 21.16
C ARG A 260 -3.42 16.93 20.90
N ILE A 261 -3.48 16.44 19.66
CA ILE A 261 -4.34 15.30 19.27
C ILE A 261 -3.90 14.05 20.02
N ALA A 262 -2.60 13.75 20.07
CA ALA A 262 -2.09 12.55 20.73
C ALA A 262 -2.48 12.49 22.23
N ARG A 263 -2.43 13.63 22.93
CA ARG A 263 -2.89 13.74 24.32
C ARG A 263 -4.40 13.59 24.44
N GLN A 264 -5.15 14.21 23.54
CA GLN A 264 -6.61 14.14 23.52
C GLN A 264 -7.09 12.69 23.29
N GLU A 265 -6.42 11.95 22.42
CA GLU A 265 -6.72 10.56 22.07
C GLU A 265 -6.00 9.54 22.98
N SER A 266 -5.20 10.00 23.95
CA SER A 266 -4.45 9.14 24.88
C SER A 266 -3.55 8.09 24.21
N LEU A 267 -2.80 8.49 23.16
CA LEU A 267 -1.95 7.58 22.36
C LEU A 267 -0.68 7.07 23.08
N GLY A 268 -0.57 7.30 24.39
CA GLY A 268 0.53 6.81 25.24
C GLY A 268 1.72 7.78 25.36
N ASP A 269 2.44 7.65 26.48
CA ASP A 269 3.54 8.55 26.84
C ASP A 269 4.71 8.45 25.84
N ASP A 270 5.05 7.25 25.38
CA ASP A 270 6.12 7.05 24.39
C ASP A 270 5.84 7.80 23.08
N PHE A 271 4.58 7.77 22.60
CA PHE A 271 4.17 8.48 21.37
C PHE A 271 4.31 9.99 21.54
N VAL A 272 3.82 10.50 22.67
CA VAL A 272 3.91 11.91 23.06
C VAL A 272 5.37 12.35 23.18
N GLU A 273 6.25 11.54 23.77
CA GLU A 273 7.67 11.85 23.89
C GLU A 273 8.33 12.01 22.50
N GLN A 274 8.03 11.13 21.54
CA GLN A 274 8.57 11.25 20.18
C GLN A 274 8.12 12.53 19.48
N LEU A 275 6.85 12.93 19.67
CA LEU A 275 6.34 14.19 19.15
C LEU A 275 7.04 15.39 19.79
N GLN A 276 7.26 15.36 21.12
CA GLN A 276 7.98 16.43 21.81
C GLN A 276 9.42 16.61 21.30
N ARG A 277 10.13 15.50 21.00
CA ARG A 277 11.45 15.59 20.34
C ARG A 277 11.35 16.25 18.97
N SER A 278 10.36 15.87 18.17
CA SER A 278 10.12 16.45 16.84
C SER A 278 9.79 17.95 16.92
N ILE A 279 9.00 18.36 17.92
CA ILE A 279 8.72 19.78 18.21
C ILE A 279 10.00 20.55 18.54
N ALA A 280 10.89 19.98 19.36
CA ALA A 280 12.17 20.61 19.69
C ALA A 280 13.03 20.79 18.43
N ASN A 281 13.17 19.75 17.60
CA ASN A 281 13.90 19.81 16.34
C ASN A 281 13.29 20.84 15.36
N ALA A 282 11.96 20.91 15.27
CA ALA A 282 11.26 21.89 14.42
C ALA A 282 11.46 23.34 14.91
N LYS A 283 11.50 23.57 16.22
CA LYS A 283 11.82 24.89 16.80
C LYS A 283 13.23 25.35 16.43
N GLU A 284 14.20 24.45 16.52
CA GLU A 284 15.60 24.75 16.15
C GLU A 284 15.78 24.92 14.64
N LEU A 285 15.06 24.13 13.83
CA LEU A 285 15.00 24.34 12.39
C LEU A 285 14.48 25.74 12.07
N ARG A 286 13.37 26.17 12.68
CA ARG A 286 12.83 27.52 12.47
C ARG A 286 13.80 28.63 12.85
N GLN A 287 14.60 28.45 13.91
CA GLN A 287 15.61 29.44 14.29
C GLN A 287 16.76 29.52 13.29
N SER A 288 17.21 28.37 12.77
CA SER A 288 18.34 28.30 11.83
C SER A 288 17.94 28.71 10.40
N VAL A 289 16.72 28.39 9.97
CA VAL A 289 16.28 28.60 8.59
C VAL A 289 16.21 30.08 8.19
N THR A 290 15.88 30.97 9.13
CA THR A 290 15.80 32.42 8.89
C THR A 290 17.11 33.01 8.37
N ARG A 291 18.26 32.43 8.75
CA ARG A 291 19.59 32.88 8.29
C ARG A 291 20.17 32.01 7.19
N ALA A 292 19.47 30.97 6.75
CA ALA A 292 20.05 29.92 5.91
C ALA A 292 20.49 30.38 4.50
N SER A 293 19.91 31.45 3.92
CA SER A 293 20.41 31.98 2.64
C SER A 293 21.61 32.91 2.79
N LEU A 294 21.91 33.36 4.00
CA LEU A 294 22.98 34.33 4.28
C LEU A 294 24.18 33.72 5.03
N ASP A 295 23.96 32.60 5.74
CA ASP A 295 24.95 31.94 6.57
C ASP A 295 25.01 30.44 6.29
N ARG A 296 26.17 29.99 5.78
CA ARG A 296 26.43 28.56 5.49
C ARG A 296 26.33 27.66 6.72
N SER A 297 26.68 28.16 7.91
CA SER A 297 26.55 27.40 9.16
C SER A 297 25.07 27.19 9.52
N ALA A 298 24.26 28.24 9.34
CA ALA A 298 22.81 28.18 9.54
C ALA A 298 22.13 27.25 8.52
N ALA A 299 22.54 27.30 7.25
CA ALA A 299 22.10 26.36 6.21
C ALA A 299 22.39 24.91 6.56
N ALA A 300 23.63 24.61 6.98
CA ALA A 300 24.04 23.26 7.38
C ALA A 300 23.28 22.75 8.62
N THR A 301 23.02 23.64 9.58
CA THR A 301 22.20 23.33 10.76
C THR A 301 20.76 23.01 10.35
N SER A 302 20.18 23.81 9.47
CA SER A 302 18.81 23.63 8.98
C SER A 302 18.65 22.28 8.26
N LEU A 303 19.59 21.94 7.37
CA LEU A 303 19.61 20.62 6.71
C LEU A 303 19.70 19.47 7.72
N ARG A 304 20.56 19.59 8.73
CA ARG A 304 20.69 18.57 9.79
C ARG A 304 19.38 18.37 10.55
N ARG A 305 18.70 19.46 10.92
CA ARG A 305 17.41 19.39 11.63
C ARG A 305 16.32 18.77 10.76
N ILE A 306 16.29 19.04 9.45
CA ILE A 306 15.39 18.33 8.51
C ILE A 306 15.65 16.82 8.54
N GLU A 307 16.91 16.39 8.53
CA GLU A 307 17.25 14.96 8.54
C GLU A 307 16.93 14.28 9.88
N GLU A 308 17.13 14.97 11.00
CA GLU A 308 16.75 14.47 12.32
C GLU A 308 15.23 14.36 12.49
N ILE A 309 14.46 15.36 12.05
CA ILE A 309 12.99 15.26 12.02
C ILE A 309 12.56 14.07 11.17
N SER A 310 13.20 13.88 10.00
CA SER A 310 12.90 12.76 9.12
C SER A 310 13.24 11.41 9.76
N HIS A 311 14.30 11.36 10.57
CA HIS A 311 14.62 10.20 11.39
C HIS A 311 13.53 9.96 12.43
N ASP A 312 13.17 10.98 13.21
CA ASP A 312 12.15 10.88 14.27
C ASP A 312 10.81 10.40 13.71
N CYS A 313 10.37 10.95 12.56
CA CYS A 313 9.17 10.48 11.87
C CYS A 313 9.25 8.99 11.51
N ARG A 314 10.39 8.51 10.98
CA ARG A 314 10.56 7.09 10.65
C ARG A 314 10.52 6.21 11.89
N ALA A 315 11.19 6.61 12.97
CA ALA A 315 11.20 5.86 14.22
C ALA A 315 9.79 5.76 14.83
N CYS A 316 9.06 6.87 14.88
CA CYS A 316 7.68 6.93 15.35
C CYS A 316 6.76 6.04 14.50
N HIS A 317 6.84 6.15 13.17
CA HIS A 317 6.04 5.32 12.27
C HIS A 317 6.32 3.82 12.42
N GLN A 318 7.58 3.42 12.56
CA GLN A 318 7.92 2.01 12.74
C GLN A 318 7.34 1.41 14.03
N GLN A 319 7.27 2.22 15.08
CA GLN A 319 6.75 1.78 16.37
C GLN A 319 5.21 1.78 16.41
N PHE A 320 4.56 2.78 15.82
CA PHE A 320 3.14 3.03 16.05
C PHE A 320 2.24 2.94 14.81
N ARG A 321 2.79 3.03 13.59
CA ARG A 321 2.00 3.09 12.34
C ARG A 321 2.19 1.86 11.44
N ASP A 322 3.41 1.36 11.33
CA ASP A 322 3.77 0.28 10.39
C ASP A 322 3.61 -1.13 11.02
N VAL A 323 2.85 -1.21 12.12
CA VAL A 323 2.54 -2.44 12.86
C VAL A 323 1.11 -2.87 12.55
N PRO A 324 0.81 -4.19 12.45
CA PRO A 324 -0.55 -4.64 12.21
C PRO A 324 -1.52 -4.15 13.29
N SER A 325 -2.66 -3.61 12.88
CA SER A 325 -3.76 -3.27 13.77
C SER A 325 -4.57 -4.52 14.14
N ASP A 326 -4.96 -4.68 15.40
CA ASP A 326 -5.94 -5.69 15.81
C ASP A 326 -7.32 -5.25 15.28
N HIS A 327 -7.74 -5.79 14.14
CA HIS A 327 -9.05 -5.53 13.53
C HIS A 327 -9.80 -6.83 13.28
#